data_AF-A0A929JVH0-F1
#
_entry.id   AF-A0A929JVH0-F1
#
_cell.length_a   1.000
_cell.length_b   1.000
_cell.length_c   1.000
_cell.angle_alpha   90.00
_cell.angle_beta   90.00
_cell.angle_gamma   90.00
#
_symmetry.space_group_name_H-M   'P 1'
#
loop_
_entity.id
_entity.type
_entity.pdbx_description
1 polymer ?
#
loop_
_entity_poly.entity_id
_entity_poly.type
_entity_poly.pdbx_seq_one_letter_code
_entity_poly.pdbx_strand_id
1 'polypeptide(L)'
;LSIIAYAMAGADSFDGLEWCQTVVDHETGKLFHFQQWDLFQDQTDWGRNSTLPYIQSALMHNLDFYRQFMEDLRDAIRHGASEAFLRGHASESQTKLLLDAIEGGH
;
A
#
# COMPACT_ATOMS: atom_id res chain seq x y z
N LEU A 1 -0.42 0.61 5.70
CA LEU A 1 -0.02 0.35 7.11
C LEU A 1 -0.51 -0.99 7.65
N SER A 2 -1.82 -1.26 7.67
CA SER A 2 -2.37 -2.54 8.16
C SER A 2 -1.78 -3.76 7.46
N ILE A 3 -1.66 -3.72 6.12
CA ILE A 3 -1.05 -4.78 5.32
C ILE A 3 0.36 -5.13 5.83
N ILE A 4 1.21 -4.12 6.08
CA ILE A 4 2.57 -4.31 6.58
C ILE A 4 2.55 -5.00 7.94
N ALA A 5 1.79 -4.43 8.89
CA ALA A 5 1.75 -4.93 10.26
C ALA A 5 1.23 -6.38 10.35
N TYR A 6 0.16 -6.69 9.62
CA TYR A 6 -0.39 -8.04 9.62
C TYR A 6 0.50 -9.03 8.86
N ALA A 7 1.16 -8.63 7.78
CA ALA A 7 2.10 -9.49 7.09
C ALA A 7 3.31 -9.83 7.98
N MET A 8 3.82 -8.85 8.74
CA MET A 8 4.86 -9.07 9.76
C MET A 8 4.39 -10.01 10.88
N ALA A 9 3.10 -9.97 11.22
CA ALA A 9 2.47 -10.89 12.16
C ALA A 9 2.09 -12.26 11.56
N GLY A 10 2.42 -12.52 10.28
CA GLY A 10 2.23 -13.81 9.62
C GLY A 10 0.99 -13.94 8.72
N ALA A 11 0.25 -12.85 8.46
CA ALA A 11 -0.81 -12.86 7.45
C ALA A 11 -0.22 -12.98 6.03
N ASP A 12 -0.81 -13.82 5.20
CA ASP A 12 -0.33 -14.13 3.85
C ASP A 12 -1.29 -13.71 2.73
N SER A 13 -2.51 -13.31 3.07
CA SER A 13 -3.56 -12.91 2.13
C SER A 13 -4.35 -11.71 2.64
N PHE A 14 -4.73 -10.82 1.73
CA PHE A 14 -5.48 -9.60 2.01
C PHE A 14 -6.61 -9.45 1.00
N ASP A 15 -7.81 -9.18 1.51
CA ASP A 15 -8.97 -8.80 0.72
C ASP A 15 -9.66 -7.62 1.41
N GLY A 16 -10.16 -6.69 0.61
CA GLY A 16 -10.87 -5.51 1.09
C GLY A 16 -11.68 -4.91 -0.05
N LEU A 17 -12.74 -4.16 0.23
CA LEU A 17 -13.56 -3.51 -0.81
C LEU A 17 -13.14 -2.05 -1.06
N GLU A 18 -12.23 -1.53 -0.24
CA GLU A 18 -11.84 -0.12 -0.21
C GLU A 18 -11.11 0.34 -1.48
N TRP A 19 -10.36 -0.54 -2.13
CA TRP A 19 -9.61 -0.25 -3.37
C TRP A 19 -10.52 0.09 -4.57
N CYS A 20 -11.82 -0.22 -4.50
CA CYS A 20 -12.80 0.16 -5.52
C CYS A 20 -13.38 1.58 -5.32
N GLN A 21 -13.19 2.18 -4.14
CA GLN A 21 -13.72 3.49 -3.78
C GLN A 21 -12.63 4.53 -3.55
N THR A 22 -11.37 4.11 -3.66
CA THR A 22 -10.21 4.93 -3.39
C THR A 22 -9.24 4.94 -4.56
N VAL A 23 -8.37 5.94 -4.57
CA VAL A 23 -7.15 5.98 -5.38
C VAL A 23 -5.96 5.96 -4.43
N VAL A 24 -4.97 5.14 -4.72
CA VAL A 24 -3.72 5.12 -3.97
C VAL A 24 -2.74 6.14 -4.52
N ASP A 25 -2.04 6.84 -3.64
CA ASP A 25 -0.87 7.63 -4.02
C ASP A 25 0.35 6.71 -4.08
N HIS A 26 0.96 6.54 -5.27
CA HIS A 26 2.12 5.67 -5.45
C HIS A 26 3.36 6.13 -4.66
N GLU A 27 3.45 7.43 -4.34
CA GLU A 27 4.60 7.97 -3.60
C GLU A 27 4.53 7.67 -2.11
N THR A 28 3.33 7.74 -1.53
CA THR A 28 3.15 7.64 -0.06
C THR A 28 2.39 6.40 0.40
N GLY A 29 1.74 5.67 -0.52
CA GLY A 29 0.87 4.54 -0.23
C GLY A 29 -0.42 4.91 0.52
N LYS A 30 -0.79 6.21 0.54
CA LYS A 30 -2.02 6.69 1.18
C LYS A 30 -3.21 6.52 0.24
N LEU A 31 -4.39 6.31 0.83
CA LEU A 31 -5.63 6.18 0.10
C LEU A 31 -6.43 7.48 0.16
N PHE A 32 -6.94 7.86 -1.00
CA PHE A 32 -7.70 9.07 -1.22
C PHE A 32 -9.04 8.73 -1.86
N HIS A 33 -10.02 9.60 -1.70
CA HIS A 33 -11.33 9.36 -2.29
C HIS A 33 -11.24 9.37 -3.83
N PHE A 34 -12.01 8.51 -4.50
CA PHE A 34 -11.94 8.33 -5.95
C PHE A 34 -12.08 9.62 -6.78
N GLN A 35 -12.84 10.60 -6.27
CA GLN A 35 -12.99 11.92 -6.90
C GLN A 35 -11.69 12.73 -6.99
N GLN A 36 -10.63 12.30 -6.31
CA GLN A 36 -9.31 12.92 -6.33
C GLN A 36 -8.37 12.27 -7.35
N TRP A 37 -8.85 11.33 -8.17
CA TRP A 37 -8.04 10.62 -9.17
C TRP A 37 -7.23 11.55 -10.09
N ASP A 38 -7.77 12.71 -10.44
CA ASP A 38 -7.11 13.67 -11.30
C ASP A 38 -5.76 14.17 -10.75
N LEU A 39 -5.55 14.07 -9.43
CA LEU A 39 -4.28 14.41 -8.75
C LEU A 39 -3.20 13.33 -8.88
N PHE A 40 -3.59 12.08 -9.18
CA PHE A 40 -2.70 10.90 -9.15
C PHE A 40 -2.56 10.22 -10.51
N GLN A 41 -3.40 10.58 -11.49
CA GLN A 41 -3.44 9.94 -12.81
C GLN A 41 -2.09 9.91 -13.56
N ASP A 42 -1.20 10.86 -13.29
CA ASP A 42 0.08 10.98 -13.97
C ASP A 42 1.20 10.09 -13.39
N GLN A 43 0.97 9.44 -12.25
CA GLN A 43 1.95 8.58 -11.57
C GLN A 43 2.19 7.26 -12.32
N THR A 44 1.24 6.82 -13.16
CA THR A 44 1.33 5.57 -13.93
C THR A 44 0.85 5.77 -15.36
N ASP A 45 1.23 4.87 -16.26
CA ASP A 45 0.75 4.91 -17.64
C ASP A 45 -0.76 4.71 -17.75
N TRP A 46 -1.39 4.04 -16.77
CA TRP A 46 -2.83 3.79 -16.73
C TRP A 46 -3.70 5.05 -16.74
N GLY A 47 -3.21 6.16 -16.17
CA GLY A 47 -3.90 7.45 -16.24
C GLY A 47 -3.42 8.33 -17.39
N ARG A 48 -2.12 8.33 -17.71
CA ARG A 48 -1.55 9.19 -18.78
C ARG A 48 -2.06 8.87 -20.18
N ASN A 49 -2.23 7.59 -20.50
CA ASN A 49 -2.45 7.17 -21.88
C ASN A 49 -3.94 7.14 -22.30
N SER A 50 -4.87 7.42 -21.38
CA SER A 50 -6.33 7.40 -21.63
C SER A 50 -6.83 6.12 -22.33
N THR A 51 -6.14 4.98 -22.13
CA THR A 51 -6.50 3.70 -22.78
C THR A 51 -7.81 3.14 -22.23
N LEU A 52 -8.07 3.39 -20.95
CA LEU A 52 -9.25 2.90 -20.24
C LEU A 52 -10.12 4.09 -19.79
N PRO A 53 -11.43 3.87 -19.55
CA PRO A 53 -12.26 4.89 -18.94
C PRO A 53 -11.82 5.17 -17.50
N TYR A 54 -12.20 6.35 -16.99
CA TYR A 54 -11.79 6.93 -15.71
C TYR A 54 -11.70 5.91 -14.56
N ILE A 55 -12.80 5.17 -14.34
CA ILE A 55 -12.87 4.24 -13.21
C ILE A 55 -11.86 3.11 -13.38
N GLN A 56 -11.80 2.52 -14.58
CA GLN A 56 -10.93 1.41 -14.90
C GLN A 56 -9.45 1.82 -14.86
N SER A 57 -9.11 3.05 -15.28
CA SER A 57 -7.75 3.58 -15.14
C SER A 57 -7.32 3.65 -13.68
N ALA A 58 -8.15 4.20 -12.79
CA ALA A 58 -7.84 4.26 -11.36
C ALA A 58 -7.74 2.87 -10.73
N LEU A 59 -8.60 1.92 -11.11
CA LEU A 59 -8.51 0.54 -10.63
C LEU A 59 -7.21 -0.14 -11.07
N MET A 60 -6.79 0.04 -12.33
CA MET A 60 -5.54 -0.52 -12.84
C MET A 60 -4.31 0.14 -12.19
N HIS A 61 -4.39 1.44 -11.94
CA HIS A 61 -3.39 2.18 -11.18
C HIS A 61 -3.25 1.65 -9.75
N ASN A 62 -4.36 1.39 -9.06
CA ASN A 62 -4.35 0.78 -7.72
C ASN A 62 -3.77 -0.65 -7.77
N LEU A 63 -4.17 -1.45 -8.76
CA LEU A 63 -3.69 -2.82 -8.91
C LEU A 63 -2.18 -2.87 -9.11
N ASP A 64 -1.64 -1.98 -9.93
CA ASP A 64 -0.19 -1.89 -10.17
C ASP A 64 0.57 -1.56 -8.89
N PHE A 65 0.09 -0.59 -8.10
CA PHE A 65 0.63 -0.27 -6.79
C PHE A 65 0.62 -1.49 -5.86
N TYR A 66 -0.55 -2.11 -5.66
CA TYR A 66 -0.67 -3.20 -4.68
C TYR A 66 0.15 -4.42 -5.09
N ARG A 67 0.25 -4.73 -6.38
CA ARG A 67 1.12 -5.79 -6.89
C ARG A 67 2.57 -5.53 -6.48
N GLN A 68 3.09 -4.34 -6.78
CA GLN A 68 4.48 -3.99 -6.46
C GLN A 68 4.71 -3.91 -4.95
N PHE A 69 3.81 -3.25 -4.22
CA PHE A 69 3.88 -3.09 -2.78
C PHE A 69 3.92 -4.44 -2.04
N MET A 70 3.12 -5.42 -2.48
CA MET A 70 3.12 -6.76 -1.91
C MET A 70 4.38 -7.56 -2.25
N GLU A 71 4.94 -7.37 -3.45
CA GLU A 71 6.23 -7.95 -3.83
C GLU A 71 7.35 -7.40 -2.95
N ASP A 72 7.44 -6.08 -2.81
CA ASP A 72 8.47 -5.40 -2.02
C ASP A 72 8.38 -5.76 -0.53
N LEU A 73 7.16 -5.78 0.03
CA LEU A 73 6.92 -6.18 1.42
C LEU A 73 7.34 -7.64 1.66
N ARG A 74 6.98 -8.55 0.75
CA ARG A 74 7.36 -9.97 0.86
C ARG A 74 8.88 -10.13 0.81
N ASP A 75 9.56 -9.40 -0.07
CA ASP A 75 11.01 -9.44 -0.17
C ASP A 75 11.66 -8.82 1.07
N ALA A 76 11.13 -7.72 1.61
CA ALA A 76 11.58 -7.15 2.87
C ALA A 76 11.46 -8.15 4.03
N ILE A 77 10.35 -8.88 4.15
CA ILE A 77 10.18 -9.92 5.18
C ILE A 77 11.20 -11.04 4.99
N ARG A 78 11.39 -11.54 3.76
CA ARG A 78 12.33 -12.64 3.47
C ARG A 78 13.78 -12.31 3.81
N HIS A 79 14.17 -11.04 3.69
CA HIS A 79 15.55 -10.60 3.90
C HIS A 79 15.75 -9.91 5.27
N GLY A 80 14.77 -9.95 6.17
CA GLY A 80 14.87 -9.34 7.50
C GLY A 80 14.85 -7.81 7.52
N ALA A 81 14.30 -7.18 6.47
CA ALA A 81 14.20 -5.74 6.30
C ALA A 81 12.77 -5.18 6.54
N SER A 82 11.87 -5.96 7.14
CA SER A 82 10.47 -5.59 7.37
C SER A 82 10.30 -4.38 8.30
N GLU A 83 11.14 -4.23 9.33
CA GLU A 83 11.13 -3.03 10.19
C GLU A 83 11.45 -1.75 9.39
N ALA A 84 12.49 -1.79 8.55
CA ALA A 84 12.86 -0.66 7.71
C ALA A 84 11.73 -0.30 6.73
N PHE A 85 11.07 -1.32 6.17
CA PHE A 85 9.90 -1.15 5.31
C PHE A 85 8.74 -0.47 6.06
N LEU A 86 8.46 -0.87 7.31
CA LEU A 86 7.44 -0.25 8.16
C LEU A 86 7.77 1.22 8.47
N ARG A 87 9.03 1.53 8.80
CA ARG A 87 9.49 2.91 9.06
C ARG A 87 9.34 3.84 7.85
N GLY A 88 9.40 3.30 6.63
CA GLY A 88 9.13 4.07 5.41
C GLY A 88 7.67 4.51 5.28
N HIS A 89 6.73 3.85 5.97
CA HIS A 89 5.28 4.04 5.78
C HIS A 89 4.54 4.49 7.05
N ALA A 90 5.25 4.69 8.15
CA ALA A 90 4.69 5.00 9.46
C ALA A 90 5.54 6.03 10.19
N SER A 91 4.95 6.80 11.10
CA SER A 91 5.74 7.64 12.01
C SER A 91 6.59 6.79 12.96
N GLU A 92 7.62 7.39 13.57
CA GLU A 92 8.41 6.75 14.63
C GLU A 92 7.51 6.21 15.77
N SER A 93 6.51 7.00 16.19
CA SER A 93 5.56 6.58 17.22
C SER A 93 4.70 5.39 16.80
N GLN A 94 4.19 5.38 15.57
CA GLN A 94 3.41 4.26 15.03
C GLN A 94 4.26 3.01 14.88
N THR A 95 5.47 3.16 14.36
CA THR A 95 6.42 2.05 14.18
C THR A 95 6.68 1.35 15.50
N LYS A 96 7.06 2.12 16.53
CA LYS A 96 7.33 1.57 17.86
C LYS A 96 6.13 0.77 18.40
N LEU A 97 4.94 1.38 18.37
CA LEU A 97 3.72 0.72 18.86
C LEU A 97 3.39 -0.57 18.11
N LEU A 98 3.60 -0.60 16.79
CA LEU A 98 3.33 -1.77 15.97
C LEU A 98 4.35 -2.88 16.19
N LEU A 99 5.65 -2.56 16.31
CA LEU A 99 6.69 -3.54 16.62
C LEU A 99 6.46 -4.18 17.98
N ASP A 100 6.20 -3.36 19.01
CA ASP A 100 5.90 -3.84 20.36
C ASP A 100 4.72 -4.84 20.32
N ALA A 101 3.67 -4.53 19.56
CA ALA A 101 2.49 -5.40 19.41
C ALA A 101 2.77 -6.70 18.63
N ILE A 102 3.62 -6.66 17.60
CA ILE A 102 3.96 -7.82 16.75
C ILE A 102 4.88 -8.80 17.50
N GLU A 103 5.86 -8.28 18.26
CA GLU A 103 6.84 -9.09 19.00
C GLU A 103 6.29 -9.67 20.32
N GLY A 104 5.06 -9.31 20.69
CA GLY A 104 4.41 -9.77 21.91
C GLY A 104 4.86 -9.03 23.17
N GLY A 105 5.33 -7.78 23.02
CA GLY A 105 5.67 -6.91 24.14
C GLY A 105 4.43 -6.49 24.93
N HIS A 106 4.38 -6.90 26.20
CA HIS A 106 3.39 -6.48 27.19
C HIS A 106 3.57 -5.03 27.63
#